data_AF-G2EDA4-F1
#
_entry.id   AF-G2EDA4-F1
#
_cell.length_a   1.000
_cell.length_b   1.000
_cell.length_c   1.000
_cell.angle_alpha   90.00
_cell.angle_beta   90.00
_cell.angle_gamma   90.00
#
_symmetry.space_group_name_H-M   'P 1'
#
loop_
_entity.id
_entity.type
_entity.pdbx_description
1 polymer ?
#
loop_
_entity_poly.entity_id
_entity_poly.type
_entity_poly.pdbx_seq_one_letter_code
_entity_poly.pdbx_strand_id
1 'polypeptide(L)'
;MFDTKYQSPYIKYENRLADVLAAIQVMAIYRFYKLDFESWSMRISGDKSNSAHWKKIFEEHPEFFRFNNDEGKVSLAWRRSKQRRYHVDLNKEITLEEINNLSTTEAKERISRSPLNSTEIQSLITTAIDLQGRAFENKKDSRWWIVPLVSSISGLIGVLVGALIK
;
A
#
# COMPACT_ATOMS: atom_id res chain seq x y z
N MET A 1 7.39 24.63 -19.62
CA MET A 1 7.18 23.17 -19.54
C MET A 1 6.83 22.88 -18.09
N PHE A 2 5.54 22.93 -17.75
CA PHE A 2 5.09 22.77 -16.36
C PHE A 2 5.21 21.31 -15.95
N ASP A 3 5.88 21.13 -14.82
CA ASP A 3 6.27 19.87 -14.19
C ASP A 3 5.11 18.85 -14.15
N THR A 4 5.40 17.61 -14.53
CA THR A 4 4.43 16.51 -14.49
C THR A 4 4.03 16.25 -13.05
N LYS A 5 2.87 16.77 -12.65
CA LYS A 5 2.27 16.56 -11.33
C LYS A 5 2.29 15.06 -11.01
N TYR A 6 3.13 14.64 -10.07
CA TYR A 6 3.23 13.24 -9.63
C TYR A 6 1.83 12.76 -9.21
N GLN A 7 1.19 11.97 -10.07
CA GLN A 7 -0.13 11.43 -9.79
C GLN A 7 0.02 10.33 -8.75
N SER A 8 -0.75 10.42 -7.67
CA SER A 8 -0.74 9.42 -6.60
C SER A 8 -0.96 8.01 -7.16
N PRO A 9 -0.17 7.00 -6.74
CA PRO A 9 -0.34 5.61 -7.20
C PRO A 9 -1.75 5.07 -7.02
N TYR A 10 -2.47 5.51 -5.98
CA TYR A 10 -3.85 5.13 -5.67
C TYR A 10 -4.87 5.44 -6.76
N ILE A 11 -4.59 6.40 -7.65
CA ILE A 11 -5.50 6.86 -8.71
C ILE A 11 -4.91 6.66 -10.10
N LYS A 12 -3.77 5.97 -10.20
CA LYS A 12 -3.10 5.64 -11.46
C LYS A 12 -3.69 4.37 -12.09
N TYR A 13 -4.17 3.44 -11.27
CA TYR A 13 -4.77 2.19 -11.70
C TYR A 13 -6.11 1.99 -11.00
N GLU A 14 -7.10 1.43 -11.71
CA GLU A 14 -8.47 1.27 -11.20
C GLU A 14 -8.54 0.40 -9.94
N ASN A 15 -7.80 -0.72 -9.94
CA ASN A 15 -7.84 -1.71 -8.85
C ASN A 15 -6.79 -1.50 -7.77
N ARG A 16 -6.14 -0.34 -7.71
CA ARG A 16 -4.97 -0.18 -6.82
C ARG A 16 -5.30 -0.36 -5.34
N LEU A 17 -6.43 0.18 -4.88
CA LEU A 17 -6.83 -0.03 -3.49
C LEU A 17 -7.06 -1.52 -3.20
N ALA A 18 -7.69 -2.25 -4.12
CA ALA A 18 -7.94 -3.68 -3.94
C ALA A 18 -6.62 -4.46 -3.77
N ASP A 19 -5.60 -4.17 -4.58
CA ASP A 19 -4.28 -4.78 -4.47
C ASP A 19 -3.64 -4.49 -3.10
N VAL A 20 -3.67 -3.23 -2.67
CA VAL A 20 -3.11 -2.81 -1.37
C VAL A 20 -3.83 -3.50 -0.21
N LEU A 21 -5.16 -3.56 -0.25
CA LEU A 21 -5.97 -4.22 0.77
C LEU A 21 -5.70 -5.72 0.82
N ALA A 22 -5.63 -6.40 -0.33
CA ALA A 22 -5.31 -7.83 -0.41
C ALA A 22 -3.94 -8.14 0.20
N ALA A 23 -2.93 -7.32 -0.13
CA ALA A 23 -1.61 -7.44 0.46
C ALA A 23 -1.62 -7.22 1.98
N ILE A 24 -2.30 -6.18 2.48
CA ILE A 24 -2.44 -5.91 3.91
C ILE A 24 -3.06 -7.10 4.63
N GLN A 25 -4.20 -7.60 4.14
CA GLN A 25 -4.94 -8.70 4.77
C GLN A 25 -4.09 -9.95 4.90
N VAL A 26 -3.39 -10.35 3.84
CA VAL A 26 -2.57 -11.57 3.83
C VAL A 26 -1.30 -11.39 4.67
N MET A 27 -0.58 -10.28 4.47
CA MET A 27 0.69 -10.04 5.17
C MET A 27 0.49 -9.76 6.67
N ALA A 28 -0.68 -9.27 7.08
CA ALA A 28 -1.00 -8.98 8.48
C ALA A 28 -1.11 -10.25 9.32
N ILE A 29 -1.76 -11.29 8.79
CA ILE A 29 -2.08 -12.51 9.53
C ILE A 29 -1.00 -13.60 9.38
N TYR A 30 -0.13 -13.49 8.37
CA TYR A 30 0.81 -14.57 8.06
C TYR A 30 1.86 -14.76 9.17
N ARG A 31 2.21 -16.00 9.52
CA ARG A 31 3.16 -16.30 10.61
C ARG A 31 4.56 -15.68 10.43
N PHE A 32 5.08 -15.64 9.20
CA PHE A 32 6.35 -14.95 8.90
C PHE A 32 6.08 -13.48 8.56
N TYR A 33 6.81 -12.56 9.20
CA TYR A 33 6.60 -11.13 8.99
C TYR A 33 7.20 -10.57 7.68
N LYS A 34 8.11 -11.32 7.05
CA LYS A 34 8.77 -10.95 5.79
C LYS A 34 8.96 -12.18 4.90
N LEU A 35 8.77 -12.03 3.59
CA LEU A 35 9.06 -13.02 2.55
C LEU A 35 9.55 -12.31 1.27
N ASP A 36 10.04 -13.08 0.30
CA ASP A 36 10.31 -12.63 -1.06
C ASP A 36 9.02 -12.38 -1.87
N PHE A 37 9.17 -11.78 -3.06
CA PHE A 37 8.04 -11.38 -3.90
C PHE A 37 7.24 -12.57 -4.46
N GLU A 38 7.89 -13.66 -4.86
CA GLU A 38 7.19 -14.85 -5.37
C GLU A 38 6.35 -15.51 -4.27
N SER A 39 6.92 -15.60 -3.07
CA SER A 39 6.28 -16.14 -1.88
C SER A 39 5.07 -15.31 -1.47
N TRP A 40 5.14 -13.98 -1.55
CA TRP A 40 3.97 -13.14 -1.34
C TRP A 40 2.96 -13.24 -2.47
N SER A 41 3.40 -13.23 -3.72
CA SER A 41 2.54 -13.38 -4.89
C SER A 41 1.69 -14.66 -4.85
N MET A 42 2.33 -15.77 -4.48
CA MET A 42 1.65 -17.06 -4.28
C MET A 42 0.61 -17.00 -3.16
N ARG A 43 0.85 -16.23 -2.10
CA ARG A 43 -0.06 -16.15 -0.95
C ARG A 43 -1.21 -15.16 -1.16
N ILE A 44 -0.98 -14.09 -1.92
CA ILE A 44 -1.98 -13.05 -2.14
C ILE A 44 -2.88 -13.41 -3.32
N SER A 45 -2.28 -13.86 -4.44
CA SER A 45 -3.00 -14.13 -5.69
C SER A 45 -3.01 -15.60 -6.12
N GLY A 46 -2.35 -16.51 -5.39
CA GLY A 46 -2.28 -17.93 -5.77
C GLY A 46 -1.35 -18.24 -6.95
N ASP A 47 -0.58 -17.25 -7.42
CA ASP A 47 0.29 -17.38 -8.58
C ASP A 47 1.63 -16.68 -8.32
N LYS A 48 2.75 -17.38 -8.51
CA LYS A 48 4.10 -16.83 -8.38
C LYS A 48 4.48 -15.91 -9.54
N SER A 49 3.88 -16.10 -10.72
CA SER A 49 4.21 -15.34 -11.94
C SER A 49 3.88 -13.84 -11.79
N ASN A 50 2.94 -13.51 -10.92
CA ASN A 50 2.56 -12.13 -10.57
C ASN A 50 3.55 -11.41 -9.64
N SER A 51 4.72 -11.99 -9.35
CA SER A 51 5.70 -11.41 -8.41
C SER A 51 6.15 -9.99 -8.79
N ALA A 52 6.31 -9.71 -10.09
CA ALA A 52 6.65 -8.38 -10.59
C ALA A 52 5.54 -7.34 -10.34
N HIS A 53 4.28 -7.75 -10.48
CA HIS A 53 3.14 -6.90 -10.15
C HIS A 53 3.16 -6.55 -8.66
N TRP A 54 3.27 -7.55 -7.78
CA TRP A 54 3.30 -7.32 -6.33
C TRP A 54 4.50 -6.50 -5.88
N LYS A 55 5.69 -6.74 -6.45
CA LYS A 55 6.87 -5.89 -6.20
C LYS A 55 6.56 -4.42 -6.45
N LYS A 56 5.91 -4.12 -7.57
CA LYS A 56 5.53 -2.75 -7.93
C LYS A 56 4.48 -2.16 -6.97
N ILE A 57 3.50 -2.94 -6.53
CA ILE A 57 2.55 -2.50 -5.49
C ILE A 57 3.32 -2.09 -4.23
N PHE A 58 4.27 -2.91 -3.79
CA PHE A 58 5.04 -2.65 -2.58
C PHE A 58 5.96 -1.43 -2.71
N GLU A 59 6.55 -1.20 -3.89
CA GLU A 59 7.39 -0.03 -4.18
C GLU A 59 6.57 1.27 -4.21
N GLU A 60 5.37 1.23 -4.78
CA GLU A 60 4.48 2.38 -4.91
C GLU A 60 3.75 2.75 -3.60
N HIS A 61 3.76 1.87 -2.58
CA HIS A 61 3.05 2.07 -1.30
C HIS A 61 3.96 1.92 -0.06
N PRO A 62 5.02 2.77 0.08
CA PRO A 62 5.97 2.69 1.19
C PRO A 62 5.36 3.00 2.57
N GLU A 63 4.18 3.60 2.62
CA GLU A 63 3.40 3.80 3.85
C GLU A 63 3.04 2.48 4.55
N PHE A 64 2.87 1.40 3.77
CA PHE A 64 2.48 0.09 4.29
C PHE A 64 3.60 -0.94 4.18
N PHE A 65 4.46 -0.84 3.16
CA PHE A 65 5.42 -1.89 2.84
C PHE A 65 6.86 -1.40 3.04
N ARG A 66 7.69 -2.27 3.63
CA ARG A 66 9.12 -2.01 3.87
C ARG A 66 9.97 -3.14 3.31
N PHE A 67 10.90 -2.76 2.45
CA PHE A 67 11.93 -3.63 1.89
C PHE A 67 13.03 -3.87 2.91
N ASN A 68 13.60 -5.07 2.88
CA ASN A 68 14.82 -5.38 3.60
C ASN A 68 16.00 -5.17 2.63
N ASN A 69 16.82 -4.15 2.91
CA ASN A 69 17.88 -3.67 2.01
C ASN A 69 18.83 -4.78 1.52
N ASP A 70 19.01 -5.83 2.32
CA ASP A 70 20.03 -6.86 2.06
C ASP A 70 19.45 -8.22 1.60
N GLU A 71 18.13 -8.42 1.63
CA GLU A 71 17.55 -9.77 1.43
C GLU A 71 16.48 -9.87 0.33
N GLY A 72 16.15 -8.81 -0.39
CA GLY A 72 15.09 -8.86 -1.42
C GLY A 72 13.71 -9.25 -0.88
N LYS A 73 13.50 -9.10 0.43
CA LYS A 73 12.26 -9.41 1.13
C LYS A 73 11.49 -8.15 1.45
N VAL A 74 10.18 -8.30 1.58
CA VAL A 74 9.26 -7.22 1.94
C VAL A 74 8.36 -7.66 3.10
N SER A 75 7.97 -6.68 3.90
CA SER A 75 7.16 -6.84 5.11
C SER A 75 6.18 -5.68 5.25
N LEU A 76 5.12 -5.86 6.05
CA LEU A 76 4.34 -4.73 6.52
C LEU A 76 5.19 -3.87 7.47
N ALA A 77 5.16 -2.56 7.27
CA ALA A 77 5.87 -1.58 8.07
C ALA A 77 5.55 -1.73 9.56
N TRP A 78 4.27 -1.88 9.89
CA TRP A 78 3.81 -2.05 11.28
C TRP A 78 4.29 -3.38 11.88
N ARG A 79 4.23 -4.48 11.13
CA ARG A 79 4.79 -5.75 11.63
C ARG A 79 6.28 -5.65 11.90
N ARG A 80 7.02 -4.89 11.10
CA ARG A 80 8.45 -4.62 11.30
C ARG A 80 8.75 -3.77 12.54
N SER A 81 7.78 -3.07 13.15
CA SER A 81 8.01 -2.35 14.40
C SER A 81 7.85 -3.26 15.65
N LYS A 82 7.06 -4.34 15.57
CA LYS A 82 6.83 -5.27 16.69
C LYS A 82 8.06 -6.07 17.07
N GLN A 83 8.25 -6.42 18.34
CA GLN A 83 9.40 -7.22 18.76
C GLN A 83 9.42 -8.62 18.11
N ARG A 84 10.61 -9.16 17.87
CA ARG A 84 10.81 -10.46 17.25
C ARG A 84 10.68 -11.59 18.27
N ARG A 85 9.45 -11.80 18.76
CA ARG A 85 9.12 -12.72 19.86
C ARG A 85 8.03 -13.73 19.52
N TYR A 86 7.76 -13.94 18.24
CA TYR A 86 6.68 -14.82 17.79
C TYR A 86 7.22 -16.14 17.24
N HIS A 87 6.87 -17.27 17.84
CA HIS A 87 7.27 -18.57 17.33
C HIS A 87 6.31 -19.03 16.24
N VAL A 88 6.79 -19.21 15.00
CA VAL A 88 5.94 -19.44 13.82
C VAL A 88 5.23 -20.79 13.80
N ASP A 89 5.85 -21.82 14.38
CA ASP A 89 5.27 -23.17 14.43
C ASP A 89 4.30 -23.36 15.61
N LEU A 90 4.60 -22.74 16.76
CA LEU A 90 3.71 -22.74 17.94
C LEU A 90 2.58 -21.71 17.84
N ASN A 91 2.68 -20.77 16.89
CA ASN A 91 1.71 -19.71 16.66
C ASN A 91 1.41 -18.86 17.90
N LYS A 92 2.44 -18.58 18.71
CA LYS A 92 2.35 -17.81 19.97
C LYS A 92 3.53 -16.86 20.16
N GLU A 93 3.30 -15.81 20.94
CA GLU A 93 4.41 -15.03 21.50
C GLU A 93 5.11 -15.82 22.62
N ILE A 94 6.44 -15.70 22.65
CA ILE A 94 7.30 -16.32 23.65
C ILE A 94 8.22 -15.27 24.28
N THR A 95 8.67 -15.56 25.49
CA THR A 95 9.57 -14.71 26.27
C THR A 95 10.99 -14.72 25.71
N LEU A 96 11.82 -13.75 26.13
CA LEU A 96 13.25 -13.76 25.77
C LEU A 96 13.99 -14.97 26.33
N GLU A 97 13.60 -15.44 27.53
CA GLU A 97 14.19 -16.61 28.15
C GLU A 97 13.92 -17.87 27.33
N GLU A 98 12.66 -18.07 26.91
CA GLU A 98 12.30 -19.16 26.00
C GLU A 98 13.11 -19.09 24.69
N ILE A 99 13.32 -17.90 24.11
CA ILE A 99 14.12 -17.71 22.89
C ILE A 99 15.59 -18.09 23.13
N ASN A 100 16.17 -17.70 24.25
CA ASN A 100 17.57 -17.99 24.59
C ASN A 100 17.83 -19.48 24.82
N ASN A 101 16.77 -20.24 25.16
CA ASN A 101 16.83 -21.69 25.31
C ASN A 101 16.67 -22.45 23.97
N LEU A 102 16.35 -21.75 22.86
CA LEU A 102 16.28 -22.36 21.53
C LEU A 102 17.67 -22.54 20.92
N SER A 103 17.78 -23.49 20.00
CA SER A 103 18.97 -23.59 19.16
C SER A 103 19.16 -22.32 18.33
N THR A 104 20.41 -21.96 17.99
CA THR A 104 20.72 -20.77 17.16
C THR A 104 19.96 -20.80 15.83
N THR A 105 19.84 -21.97 15.21
CA THR A 105 19.12 -22.16 13.95
C THR A 105 17.63 -21.87 14.13
N GLU A 106 17.00 -22.44 15.17
CA GLU A 106 15.58 -22.23 15.46
C GLU A 106 15.27 -20.78 15.83
N ALA A 107 16.08 -20.17 16.70
CA ALA A 107 15.98 -18.75 17.04
C ALA A 107 16.10 -17.84 15.79
N LYS A 108 16.93 -18.23 14.82
CA LYS A 108 17.13 -17.49 13.57
C LYS A 108 16.02 -17.72 12.54
N GLU A 109 15.43 -18.91 12.46
CA GLU A 109 14.51 -19.26 11.38
C GLU A 109 13.04 -19.25 11.80
N ARG A 110 12.75 -19.63 13.05
CA ARG A 110 11.38 -19.87 13.54
C ARG A 110 10.83 -18.74 14.40
N ILE A 111 11.68 -17.80 14.81
CA ILE A 111 11.23 -16.60 15.52
C ILE A 111 10.95 -15.46 14.52
N SER A 112 9.76 -14.91 14.62
CA SER A 112 9.20 -13.87 13.76
C SER A 112 8.68 -12.73 14.61
N ARG A 113 7.99 -11.78 13.98
CA ARG A 113 7.24 -10.71 14.65
C ARG A 113 5.76 -11.08 14.61
N SER A 114 5.02 -10.78 15.66
CA SER A 114 3.63 -11.27 15.77
C SER A 114 2.74 -10.77 14.62
N PRO A 115 1.73 -11.57 14.23
CA PRO A 115 0.65 -11.11 13.37
C PRO A 115 -0.03 -9.86 13.95
N LEU A 116 -0.75 -9.15 13.09
CA LEU A 116 -1.59 -8.04 13.53
C LEU A 116 -2.91 -8.57 14.06
N ASN A 117 -3.46 -7.91 15.08
CA ASN A 117 -4.81 -8.17 15.56
C ASN A 117 -5.85 -7.44 14.68
N SER A 118 -7.13 -7.75 14.87
CA SER A 118 -8.22 -7.18 14.07
C SER A 118 -8.28 -5.65 14.10
N THR A 119 -7.97 -5.02 15.24
CA THR A 119 -7.97 -3.56 15.38
C THR A 119 -6.83 -2.92 14.59
N GLU A 120 -5.63 -3.49 14.67
CA GLU A 120 -4.47 -3.05 13.88
C GLU A 120 -4.70 -3.21 12.38
N ILE A 121 -5.32 -4.33 11.96
CA ILE A 121 -5.70 -4.58 10.55
C ILE A 121 -6.71 -3.54 10.09
N GLN A 122 -7.77 -3.29 10.87
CA GLN A 122 -8.78 -2.30 10.54
C GLN A 122 -8.17 -0.91 10.41
N SER A 123 -7.22 -0.54 11.29
CA SER A 123 -6.52 0.74 11.21
C SER A 123 -5.73 0.89 9.90
N LEU A 124 -5.04 -0.15 9.44
CA LEU A 124 -4.35 -0.15 8.14
C LEU A 124 -5.33 -0.03 6.96
N ILE A 125 -6.44 -0.77 6.99
CA ILE A 125 -7.47 -0.73 5.94
C ILE A 125 -8.08 0.67 5.84
N THR A 126 -8.51 1.24 6.97
CA THR A 126 -9.06 2.61 7.02
C THR A 126 -8.04 3.62 6.51
N THR A 127 -6.77 3.49 6.90
CA THR A 127 -5.71 4.38 6.41
C THR A 127 -5.56 4.28 4.88
N ALA A 128 -5.63 3.08 4.30
CA ALA A 128 -5.53 2.91 2.84
C ALA A 128 -6.70 3.57 2.10
N ILE A 129 -7.92 3.41 2.63
CA ILE A 129 -9.13 4.05 2.09
C ILE A 129 -9.02 5.58 2.17
N ASP A 130 -8.60 6.12 3.32
CA ASP A 130 -8.45 7.56 3.52
C ASP A 130 -7.39 8.15 2.58
N LEU A 131 -6.26 7.47 2.40
CA LEU A 131 -5.21 7.89 1.45
C LEU A 131 -5.70 7.89 0.01
N GLN A 132 -6.49 6.90 -0.40
CA GLN A 132 -7.11 6.90 -1.72
C GLN A 132 -8.13 8.04 -1.86
N GLY A 133 -8.97 8.28 -0.85
CA GLY A 133 -9.94 9.38 -0.83
C GLY A 133 -9.26 10.74 -1.06
N ARG A 134 -8.22 11.03 -0.27
CA ARG A 134 -7.39 12.25 -0.44
C ARG A 134 -6.74 12.34 -1.81
N ALA A 135 -6.33 11.21 -2.39
CA ALA A 135 -5.77 11.20 -3.74
C ALA A 135 -6.81 11.59 -4.80
N PHE A 136 -8.08 11.16 -4.66
CA PHE A 136 -9.18 11.58 -5.54
C PHE A 136 -9.54 13.06 -5.36
N GLU A 137 -9.60 13.56 -4.12
CA GLU A 137 -9.84 14.97 -3.81
C GLU A 137 -8.78 15.87 -4.47
N ASN A 138 -7.51 15.54 -4.28
CA ASN A 138 -6.39 16.26 -4.90
C ASN A 138 -6.46 16.25 -6.44
N LYS A 139 -6.99 15.18 -7.05
CA LYS A 139 -7.21 15.09 -8.50
C LYS A 139 -8.37 15.99 -8.94
N LYS A 140 -9.47 16.03 -8.18
CA LYS A 140 -10.63 16.89 -8.46
C LYS A 140 -10.26 18.37 -8.35
N ASP A 141 -9.58 18.76 -7.27
CA ASP A 141 -9.17 20.15 -7.04
C ASP A 141 -8.21 20.65 -8.12
N SER A 142 -7.36 19.77 -8.67
CA SER A 142 -6.48 20.10 -9.80
C SER A 142 -7.21 20.49 -11.09
N ARG A 143 -8.52 20.23 -11.18
CA ARG A 143 -9.37 20.58 -12.33
C ARG A 143 -10.23 21.82 -12.07
N TRP A 144 -10.14 22.42 -10.88
CA TRP A 144 -10.99 23.56 -10.51
C TRP A 144 -10.73 24.81 -11.38
N TRP A 145 -9.52 24.98 -11.93
CA TRP A 145 -9.19 26.05 -12.88
C TRP A 145 -9.86 25.91 -14.25
N ILE A 146 -10.36 24.72 -14.61
CA ILE A 146 -11.05 24.49 -15.89
C ILE A 146 -12.43 25.19 -15.89
N VAL A 147 -13.07 25.30 -14.72
CA VAL A 147 -14.41 25.90 -14.57
C VAL A 147 -14.43 27.41 -14.95
N PRO A 148 -13.52 28.27 -14.46
CA PRO A 148 -13.46 29.66 -14.92
C PRO A 148 -12.99 29.78 -16.38
N LEU A 149 -12.14 28.88 -16.87
CA LEU A 149 -11.65 28.92 -18.27
C LEU A 149 -12.78 28.65 -19.28
N VAL A 150 -13.63 27.64 -19.03
CA VAL A 150 -14.78 27.32 -19.90
C VAL A 150 -15.82 28.46 -19.85
N SER A 151 -16.06 29.04 -18.67
CA SER A 151 -16.98 30.18 -18.50
C SER A 151 -16.53 31.42 -19.29
N SER A 152 -15.21 31.63 -19.41
CA SER A 152 -14.64 32.75 -20.18
C SER A 152 -14.84 32.58 -21.70
N ILE A 153 -14.78 31.35 -22.20
CA ILE A 153 -14.97 31.04 -23.63
C ILE A 153 -16.45 31.15 -24.02
N SER A 154 -17.38 30.74 -23.14
CA SER A 154 -18.82 30.92 -23.36
C SER A 154 -19.24 32.40 -23.44
N GLY A 155 -18.62 33.26 -22.63
CA GLY A 155 -18.86 34.72 -22.67
C GLY A 155 -18.44 35.35 -24.01
N LEU A 156 -17.31 34.93 -24.58
CA LEU A 156 -16.83 35.43 -25.88
C LEU A 156 -17.70 35.00 -27.05
N ILE A 157 -18.22 33.76 -27.03
CA ILE A 157 -19.14 33.28 -28.06
C ILE A 157 -20.49 34.02 -27.99
N GLY A 158 -21.01 34.29 -26.79
CA GLY A 158 -22.24 35.06 -26.60
C GLY A 158 -22.14 36.50 -27.10
N VAL A 159 -21.01 37.17 -26.88
CA VAL A 159 -20.77 38.54 -27.38
C VAL A 159 -20.68 38.58 -28.91
N LEU A 160 -20.01 37.61 -29.54
CA LEU A 160 -19.89 37.54 -30.99
C LEU A 160 -21.24 37.25 -31.67
N VAL A 161 -22.05 36.34 -31.11
CA VAL A 161 -23.38 36.02 -31.62
C VAL A 161 -24.35 37.19 -31.41
N GLY A 162 -24.31 37.85 -30.25
CA GLY A 162 -25.12 39.05 -29.99
C GLY A 162 -24.76 40.24 -30.86
N ALA A 163 -23.51 40.36 -31.29
CA ALA A 163 -23.06 41.38 -32.24
C ALA A 163 -23.44 41.07 -33.70
N LEU A 164 -23.67 39.80 -34.05
CA LEU A 164 -24.07 39.38 -35.40
C LEU A 164 -25.59 39.42 -35.64
N ILE A 165 -26.38 39.36 -34.58
CA ILE A 165 -27.86 39.36 -34.61
C ILE A 165 -28.44 40.78 -34.45
N LYS A 166 -27.59 41.78 -34.23
CA LYS A 166 -27.96 43.20 -34.15
C LYS A 166 -27.62 43.93 -35.43
#